data_AF-A0A9X4QVC8-F1
#
_entry.id   AF-A0A9X4QVC8-F1
#
_cell.length_a   1.000
_cell.length_b   1.000
_cell.length_c   1.000
_cell.angle_alpha   90.00
_cell.angle_beta   90.00
_cell.angle_gamma   90.00
#
_symmetry.space_group_name_H-M   'P 1'
#
loop_
_entity.id
_entity.type
_entity.pdbx_description
1 polymer ?
#
loop_
_entity_poly.entity_id
_entity_poly.type
_entity_poly.pdbx_seq_one_letter_code
_entity_poly.pdbx_strand_id
1 'polypeptide(L)' 'MNRRIDILRSLELEAYRMAYYLLEAEEPACEAAKRALLAFYCEGELGKATQAERRALLKRFVMREAVSGFGQATARAN' A
#
# COMPACT_ATOMS: atom_id res chain seq x y z
N MET A 1 -23.31 1.03 -3.60
CA MET A 1 -21.88 0.99 -3.97
C MET A 1 -21.07 1.50 -2.78
N ASN A 2 -20.05 0.78 -2.33
CA ASN A 2 -19.30 1.14 -1.12
C ASN A 2 -18.21 2.17 -1.47
N ARG A 3 -18.50 3.46 -1.23
CA ARG A 3 -17.62 4.60 -1.57
C ARG A 3 -16.16 4.42 -1.15
N ARG A 4 -15.89 3.68 -0.08
CA ARG A 4 -14.52 3.38 0.37
C ARG A 4 -13.79 2.43 -0.57
N ILE A 5 -14.49 1.41 -1.08
CA ILE A 5 -13.95 0.44 -2.04
C ILE A 5 -13.59 1.14 -3.36
N ASP A 6 -14.43 2.07 -3.82
CA ASP A 6 -14.15 2.83 -5.04
C ASP A 6 -12.90 3.71 -4.90
N ILE A 7 -12.69 4.32 -3.72
CA ILE A 7 -11.47 5.06 -3.43
C ILE A 7 -10.25 4.12 -3.44
N LEU A 8 -10.33 2.94 -2.81
CA LEU A 8 -9.22 1.99 -2.82
C LEU A 8 -8.85 1.54 -4.23
N ARG A 9 -9.84 1.23 -5.08
CA ARG A 9 -9.63 0.89 -6.49
C ARG A 9 -8.92 2.00 -7.25
N SER A 10 -9.27 3.25 -6.99
CA SER A 10 -8.59 4.40 -7.63
C SER A 10 -7.12 4.55 -7.23
N LEU A 11 -6.71 3.96 -6.09
CA LEU A 11 -5.36 4.04 -5.54
C LEU A 11 -4.52 2.78 -5.83
N GLU A 12 -5.13 1.72 -6.33
CA GLU A 12 -4.50 0.40 -6.49
C GLU A 12 -3.25 0.43 -7.36
N LEU A 13 -3.36 1.00 -8.56
CA LEU A 13 -2.24 1.13 -9.49
C LEU A 13 -1.13 2.04 -8.95
N GLU A 14 -1.50 3.10 -8.22
CA GLU A 14 -0.54 4.02 -7.59
C GLU A 14 0.25 3.31 -6.48
N ALA A 15 -0.45 2.56 -5.62
CA ALA A 15 0.16 1.75 -4.57
C ALA A 15 1.13 0.70 -5.14
N TYR A 16 0.71 -0.02 -6.18
CA TYR A 16 1.53 -1.01 -6.87
C TYR A 16 2.79 -0.38 -7.47
N ARG A 17 2.66 0.72 -8.21
CA ARG A 17 3.80 1.41 -8.83
C ARG A 17 4.82 1.87 -7.79
N MET A 18 4.35 2.42 -6.67
CA MET A 18 5.22 2.83 -5.56
C MET A 18 5.95 1.62 -4.97
N ALA A 19 5.23 0.52 -4.71
CA ALA A 19 5.82 -0.70 -4.15
C ALA A 19 6.83 -1.34 -5.12
N TYR A 20 6.52 -1.35 -6.41
CA TYR A 20 7.40 -1.89 -7.45
C TYR A 20 8.67 -1.08 -7.61
N TYR A 21 8.59 0.25 -7.54
CA TYR A 21 9.77 1.11 -7.56
C TYR A 21 10.71 0.85 -6.36
N LEU A 22 10.18 0.39 -5.22
CA LEU A 22 10.98 0.10 -4.04
C LEU A 22 11.54 -1.32 -4.00
N LEU A 23 10.78 -2.29 -4.52
CA LEU A 23 11.08 -3.71 -4.37
C LEU A 23 11.64 -4.35 -5.64
N GLU A 24 11.44 -3.71 -6.79
CA GLU A 24 11.88 -4.17 -8.12
C GLU A 24 11.43 -5.59 -8.48
N ALA A 25 10.40 -6.09 -7.81
CA ALA A 25 9.86 -7.44 -7.96
C ALA A 25 8.34 -7.41 -7.90
N GLU A 26 7.69 -8.04 -8.88
CA GLU A 26 6.24 -7.96 -9.10
C GLU A 26 5.44 -8.55 -7.94
N GLU A 27 5.78 -9.76 -7.50
CA GLU A 27 5.03 -10.47 -6.46
C GLU A 27 5.17 -9.78 -5.07
N PRO A 28 6.38 -9.42 -4.59
CA PRO A 28 6.53 -8.61 -3.38
C PRO A 28 5.84 -7.24 -3.46
N ALA A 29 5.89 -6.57 -4.62
CA ALA A 29 5.22 -5.29 -4.83
C ALA A 29 3.69 -5.41 -4.75
N CYS A 30 3.14 -6.47 -5.35
CA CYS A 30 1.71 -6.75 -5.30
C CYS A 30 1.25 -6.97 -3.85
N GLU A 31 1.98 -7.79 -3.08
CA GLU A 31 1.66 -8.07 -1.69
C GLU A 31 1.80 -6.82 -0.78
N ALA A 32 2.87 -6.04 -0.95
CA ALA A 32 3.06 -4.79 -0.21
C ALA A 32 1.95 -3.76 -0.51
N ALA A 33 1.56 -3.62 -1.78
CA ALA A 33 0.47 -2.74 -2.19
C ALA A 33 -0.88 -3.16 -1.61
N LYS A 34 -1.22 -4.46 -1.65
CA LYS A 34 -2.45 -4.98 -1.02
C LYS A 34 -2.48 -4.70 0.49
N ARG A 35 -1.39 -4.98 1.20
CA ARG A 35 -1.27 -4.72 2.64
C ARG A 35 -1.40 -3.24 2.97
N ALA A 36 -0.79 -2.37 2.16
CA ALA A 36 -0.88 -0.93 2.33
C ALA A 36 -2.32 -0.43 2.16
N LEU A 37 -3.04 -0.89 1.13
CA LEU A 37 -4.45 -0.53 0.90
C LEU A 37 -5.37 -1.04 2.02
N LEU A 38 -5.14 -2.25 2.53
CA LEU A 38 -5.87 -2.80 3.68
C LEU A 38 -5.61 -1.99 4.96
N ALA A 39 -4.36 -1.65 5.25
CA ALA A 39 -4.01 -0.84 6.40
C ALA A 39 -4.63 0.57 6.30
N PHE A 40 -4.60 1.14 5.11
CA PHE A 40 -5.24 2.42 4.82
C PHE A 40 -6.76 2.39 4.97
N TYR A 41 -7.39 1.26 4.64
CA TYR A 41 -8.82 1.04 4.91
C TYR A 41 -9.15 0.99 6.40
N CYS A 42 -8.33 0.27 7.17
CA CYS A 42 -8.54 0.10 8.61
C CYS A 42 -8.34 1.39 9.42
N GLU A 43 -7.49 2.32 8.97
CA GLU A 43 -7.30 3.61 9.66
C GLU A 43 -8.56 4.50 9.64
N GLY A 44 -9.55 4.23 8.79
CA GLY A 44 -10.83 4.96 8.79
C GLY A 44 -10.78 6.38 8.22
N GLU A 45 -9.60 6.89 7.88
CA GLU A 45 -9.35 8.25 7.36
C GLU A 45 -9.79 8.46 5.90
N LEU A 46 -10.03 7.37 5.16
CA LEU A 46 -10.41 7.38 3.74
C LEU A 46 -11.58 8.32 3.39
N GLY A 47 -12.60 8.37 4.26
CA GLY A 47 -13.83 9.10 3.97
C GLY A 47 -13.72 10.63 4.10
N LYS A 48 -12.75 11.10 4.89
CA LYS A 48 -12.61 12.51 5.29
C LYS A 48 -11.37 13.18 4.71
N ALA A 49 -10.33 12.41 4.42
CA ALA A 49 -9.11 12.91 3.82
C ALA A 49 -9.32 13.43 2.38
N THR A 50 -8.67 14.55 2.06
CA THR A 50 -8.51 15.08 0.72
C THR A 50 -7.68 14.13 -0.16
N GLN A 51 -7.70 14.32 -1.48
CA GLN A 51 -6.91 13.49 -2.39
C GLN A 51 -5.40 13.57 -2.09
N ALA A 52 -4.89 14.75 -1.72
CA ALA A 52 -3.48 14.94 -1.37
C ALA A 52 -3.09 14.18 -0.09
N GLU A 53 -3.93 14.27 0.95
CA GLU A 53 -3.71 13.53 2.21
C GLU A 53 -3.77 12.01 1.99
N ARG A 54 -4.72 11.53 1.18
CA ARG A 54 -4.81 10.11 0.82
C ARG A 54 -3.53 9.61 0.16
N ARG A 55 -2.93 10.39 -0.75
CA ARG A 55 -1.65 10.03 -1.38
C ARG A 55 -0.49 10.03 -0.40
N ALA A 56 -0.40 11.02 0.48
CA ALA A 56 0.65 11.09 1.50
C ALA A 56 0.57 9.89 2.46
N LEU A 57 -0.65 9.54 2.91
CA LEU A 57 -0.90 8.38 3.75
C LEU A 57 -0.59 7.08 3.00
N LEU A 58 -1.07 6.93 1.76
CA LEU A 58 -0.79 5.76 0.93
C LEU A 58 0.72 5.52 0.78
N LYS A 59 1.49 6.57 0.46
CA LYS A 59 2.94 6.49 0.36
C LYS A 59 3.58 5.98 1.66
N ARG A 60 3.16 6.52 2.81
CA ARG A 60 3.64 6.07 4.13
C ARG A 60 3.35 4.59 4.37
N PHE A 61 2.15 4.13 4.03
CA PHE A 61 1.78 2.72 4.16
C PHE A 61 2.58 1.82 3.22
N VAL A 62 2.72 2.19 1.95
CA VAL A 62 3.52 1.43 0.98
C VAL A 62 4.97 1.32 1.44
N MET A 63 5.59 2.42 1.89
CA MET A 63 6.96 2.38 2.42
C MET A 63 7.07 1.45 3.63
N ARG A 64 6.12 1.50 4.57
CA ARG A 64 6.11 0.60 5.73
C ARG A 64 6.02 -0.87 5.30
N GLU A 65 5.05 -1.23 4.47
CA GLU A 65 4.83 -2.62 4.09
C GLU A 65 5.96 -3.17 3.20
N ALA A 66 6.54 -2.33 2.32
CA ALA A 66 7.70 -2.70 1.52
C ALA A 66 8.92 -3.01 2.40
N VAL A 67 9.21 -2.18 3.41
CA VAL A 67 10.33 -2.38 4.33
C VAL A 67 10.07 -3.56 5.28
N SER A 68 8.85 -3.70 5.81
CA SER A 68 8.48 -4.81 6.70
C SER A 68 8.46 -6.16 5.97
N GLY A 69 8.08 -6.19 4.69
CA GLY A 69 8.17 -7.37 3.84
C GLY A 69 9.61 -7.80 3.54
N PHE A 70 10.52 -6.83 3.35
CA PHE A 70 11.95 -7.07 3.17
C PHE A 70 12.56 -7.86 4.34
N GLY A 71 12.18 -7.51 5.58
CA GLY A 71 12.67 -8.19 6.79
C GLY A 71 12.19 -9.64 6.95
N GLN A 72 11.05 -10.02 6.37
CA GLN A 72 10.56 -11.41 6.40
C GLN A 72 11.13 -12.26 5.27
N ALA A 73 11.45 -11.66 4.12
CA ALA A 73 12.07 -12.37 3.00
C ALA A 73 13.52 -12.79 3.31
N THR A 74 14.29 -11.93 3.98
CA THR A 74 15.66 -12.26 4.41
C THR A 74 15.70 -13.26 5.57
N ALA A 75 14.71 -13.23 6.47
CA ALA A 75 14.61 -14.18 7.59
C ALA A 75 14.22 -15.61 7.18
N ARG A 76 13.68 -15.82 5.99
CA ARG A 76 13.33 -17.17 5.46
C ARG A 76 14.39 -17.78 4.54
N ALA A 77 15.46 -17.04 4.24
CA ALA A 77 16.54 -17.48 3.35
C ALA A 77 17.81 -17.93 4.10
N ASN A 78 17.79 -17.92 5.44
CA ASN A 78 18.81 -18.51 6.33
C ASN A 78 18.17 -19.67 7.11
#